data_AF-A0A847NE75-F1
#
_entry.id   AF-A0A847NE75-F1
#
_cell.length_a   1.000
_cell.length_b   1.000
_cell.length_c   1.000
_cell.angle_alpha   90.00
_cell.angle_beta   90.00
_cell.angle_gamma   90.00
#
_symmetry.space_group_name_H-M   'P 1'
#
loop_
_entity.id
_entity.type
_entity.pdbx_description
1 polymer ?
#
loop_
_entity_poly.entity_id
_entity_poly.type
_entity_poly.pdbx_seq_one_letter_code
_entity_poly.pdbx_strand_id
1 'polypeptide(L)' 'MARNNQKVVPQAAAALDRMKFEVASEVGVNLKEGYNGDITSRDAGRVGGTMVKRLIEQAERSMSGR' A
#
# COMPACT_ATOMS: atom_id res chain seq x y z
N MET A 1 4.82 13.95 -23.39
CA MET A 1 5.22 13.54 -22.03
C MET A 1 4.84 12.08 -21.85
N ALA A 2 5.79 11.15 -21.91
CA ALA A 2 5.50 9.73 -21.70
C ALA A 2 5.08 9.53 -20.23
N ARG A 3 3.85 9.05 -20.01
CA ARG A 3 3.36 8.62 -18.71
C ARG A 3 4.10 7.35 -18.29
N ASN A 4 5.31 7.49 -17.76
CA ASN A 4 6.05 6.35 -17.28
C ASN A 4 5.51 5.94 -15.90
N ASN A 5 4.42 5.17 -15.88
CA ASN A 5 3.87 4.54 -14.66
C ASN A 5 4.65 3.26 -14.29
N GLN A 6 5.95 3.23 -14.54
CA GLN A 6 6.79 2.10 -14.16
C GLN A 6 6.94 2.08 -12.65
N LYS A 7 6.54 0.95 -12.06
CA LYS A 7 6.79 0.66 -10.65
C LYS A 7 8.31 0.64 -10.42
N VAL A 8 8.76 1.27 -9.33
CA VAL A 8 10.18 1.32 -8.96
C VAL A 8 10.78 -0.08 -8.84
N VAL A 9 10.01 -1.02 -8.29
CA VAL A 9 10.35 -2.45 -8.23
C VAL A 9 9.16 -3.25 -8.77
N PRO A 10 9.13 -3.58 -10.08
CA PRO A 10 8.01 -4.28 -10.70
C PRO A 10 7.69 -5.63 -10.05
N GLN A 11 8.71 -6.33 -9.55
CA GLN A 11 8.59 -7.64 -8.90
C GLN A 11 7.82 -7.58 -7.58
N ALA A 12 7.85 -6.42 -6.89
CA ALA A 12 7.14 -6.22 -5.63
C ALA A 12 5.63 -5.94 -5.84
N ALA A 13 5.18 -5.76 -7.08
CA ALA A 13 3.80 -5.40 -7.41
C ALA A 13 2.75 -6.27 -6.70
N ALA A 14 2.89 -7.59 -6.80
CA ALA A 14 1.92 -8.53 -6.22
C ALA A 14 2.01 -8.58 -4.69
N ALA A 15 3.18 -8.32 -4.10
CA ALA A 15 3.34 -8.24 -2.65
C ALA A 15 2.69 -6.96 -2.09
N LEU A 16 2.93 -5.81 -2.74
CA LEU A 16 2.32 -4.54 -2.36
C LEU A 16 0.80 -4.55 -2.52
N ASP A 17 0.28 -5.24 -3.54
CA ASP A 17 -1.16 -5.35 -3.74
C ASP A 17 -1.83 -6.19 -2.65
N ARG A 18 -1.21 -7.31 -2.25
CA ARG A 18 -1.66 -8.11 -1.10
C ARG A 18 -1.64 -7.28 0.19
N MET A 19 -0.53 -6.59 0.46
CA MET A 19 -0.41 -5.71 1.63
C MET A 19 -1.48 -4.63 1.66
N LYS A 20 -1.84 -4.05 0.50
CA LYS A 20 -2.90 -3.04 0.39
C LYS A 20 -4.24 -3.60 0.89
N PHE A 21 -4.63 -4.80 0.47
CA PHE A 21 -5.89 -5.43 0.89
C PHE A 21 -5.87 -5.88 2.36
N GLU A 22 -4.72 -6.37 2.84
CA GLU A 22 -4.52 -6.70 4.26
C GLU A 22 -4.70 -5.45 5.14
N VAL A 23 -3.98 -4.37 4.82
CA VAL A 23 -4.06 -3.10 5.55
C VAL A 23 -5.46 -2.51 5.47
N ALA A 24 -6.11 -2.57 4.30
CA ALA A 24 -7.49 -2.12 4.14
C ALA A 24 -8.44 -2.82 5.11
N SER A 25 -8.34 -4.14 5.20
CA SER A 25 -9.15 -4.97 6.09
C SER A 25 -8.93 -4.60 7.56
N GLU A 26 -7.67 -4.40 7.96
CA GLU A 26 -7.33 -4.03 9.33
C GLU A 26 -7.82 -2.63 9.75
N VAL A 27 -7.76 -1.67 8.83
CA VAL A 27 -8.22 -0.29 9.11
C VAL A 27 -9.72 -0.10 8.85
N GLY A 28 -10.44 -1.20 8.58
CA GLY A 28 -11.90 -1.23 8.42
C GLY A 28 -12.39 -0.60 7.11
N VAL A 29 -11.53 -0.55 6.08
CA VAL A 29 -11.86 0.04 4.77
C VAL A 29 -12.12 -1.08 3.78
N ASN A 30 -13.32 -1.08 3.19
CA ASN A 30 -13.69 -2.05 2.17
C ASN A 30 -13.12 -1.63 0.81
N LEU A 31 -11.95 -2.16 0.47
CA LEU A 31 -11.31 -1.99 -0.83
C LEU A 31 -11.71 -3.12 -1.78
N LYS A 32 -12.23 -2.76 -2.96
CA LYS A 32 -12.61 -3.68 -4.03
C LYS A 32 -11.46 -3.82 -5.03
N GLU A 33 -11.39 -4.97 -5.69
CA GLU A 33 -10.58 -5.10 -6.90
C GLU A 33 -11.18 -4.21 -8.01
N GLY A 34 -10.39 -3.27 -8.52
CA GLY A 34 -10.83 -2.30 -9.53
C GLY A 34 -11.13 -0.91 -8.95
N TYR A 35 -12.24 -0.31 -9.38
CA TYR A 35 -12.55 1.08 -9.07
C TYR A 35 -13.13 1.23 -7.66
N ASN A 36 -12.54 2.12 -6.87
CA ASN A 36 -12.93 2.44 -5.50
C ASN A 36 -13.35 3.91 -5.41
N GLY A 37 -14.28 4.36 -6.26
CA GLY A 37 -14.74 5.77 -6.25
C GLY A 37 -15.66 6.12 -5.07
N ASP A 38 -16.19 5.10 -4.40
CA ASP A 38 -17.10 5.21 -3.26
C ASP A 38 -16.37 5.36 -1.92
N ILE A 39 -15.06 5.08 -1.85
CA ILE A 39 -14.29 5.26 -0.63
C ILE A 39 -13.97 6.75 -0.43
N THR A 40 -13.99 7.20 0.83
CA THR A 40 -13.60 8.59 1.11
C THR A 40 -12.10 8.78 0.90
N SER A 41 -11.68 9.97 0.49
CA SER A 41 -10.24 10.30 0.36
C SER A 41 -9.48 10.09 1.67
N ARG A 42 -10.16 10.25 2.82
CA ARG A 42 -9.60 10.00 4.15
C ARG A 42 -9.31 8.52 4.36
N ASP A 43 -10.21 7.64 3.95
CA ASP A 43 -10.05 6.19 4.09
C ASP A 43 -8.97 5.66 3.14
N ALA A 44 -8.98 6.12 1.88
CA ALA A 44 -7.91 5.83 0.92
C ALA A 44 -6.53 6.26 1.46
N GLY A 45 -6.46 7.48 2.00
CA GLY A 45 -5.25 8.02 2.62
C GLY A 45 -4.80 7.23 3.85
N ARG A 46 -5.75 6.78 4.69
CA ARG A 46 -5.45 5.94 5.86
C ARG A 46 -4.82 4.62 5.45
N VAL A 47 -5.35 3.94 4.43
CA VAL A 47 -4.78 2.69 3.91
C VAL A 47 -3.36 2.92 3.40
N GLY A 48 -3.16 3.90 2.51
CA GLY A 48 -1.84 4.21 1.97
C GLY A 48 -0.82 4.60 3.04
N GLY A 49 -1.23 5.42 4.02
CA GLY A 49 -0.38 5.83 5.15
C GLY A 49 0.05 4.65 6.02
N THR A 50 -0.87 3.74 6.35
CA THR A 50 -0.56 2.53 7.12
C THR A 50 0.34 1.57 6.34
N MET A 51 0.16 1.43 5.03
CA MET A 51 1.09 0.66 4.18
C MET A 51 2.52 1.23 4.24
N VAL A 52 2.67 2.54 4.06
CA VAL A 52 3.99 3.21 4.12
C VAL A 52 4.62 3.03 5.50
N LYS A 53 3.84 3.17 6.57
CA LYS A 53 4.32 2.95 7.94
C LYS A 53 4.91 1.54 8.11
N ARG A 54 4.21 0.50 7.65
CA ARG A 54 4.69 -0.89 7.70
C ARG A 54 5.97 -1.11 6.89
N LEU A 55 6.03 -0.53 5.69
CA LEU A 55 7.22 -0.64 4.84
C LEU A 55 8.44 0.00 5.51
N ILE A 56 8.26 1.16 6.14
CA ILE A 56 9.32 1.83 6.90
C ILE A 56 9.72 0.98 8.10
N GLU A 57 8.77 0.47 8.89
CA GLU A 57 9.07 -0.41 10.03
C GLU A 57 9.86 -1.65 9.61
N GLN A 58 9.52 -2.27 8.47
CA GLN A 58 10.28 -3.41 7.92
C GLN A 58 11.70 -3.02 7.49
N ALA A 59 11.84 -1.87 6.83
CA ALA A 59 13.14 -1.35 6.42
C ALA A 59 14.02 -1.02 7.64
N GLU A 60 13.46 -0.36 8.65
CA GLU A 60 14.14 -0.04 9.91
C GLU A 60 14.62 -1.31 10.63
N ARG A 61 13.78 -2.36 10.71
CA ARG A 61 14.18 -3.66 11.26
C ARG A 61 15.36 -4.25 10.50
N SER A 62 15.26 -4.32 9.16
CA SER A 62 16.33 -4.82 8.30
C SER A 62 17.64 -4.03 8.44
N MET A 63 17.56 -2.72 8.62
CA MET A 63 18.74 -1.85 8.82
C MET A 63 19.32 -1.97 10.23
N SER A 64 18.49 -2.27 11.22
CA SER A 64 18.92 -2.44 12.61
C SER A 64 19.70 -3.73 12.87
N GLY A 65 19.79 -4.62 11.88
CA GLY A 65 20.49 -5.91 12.00
C GLY A 65 19.83 -6.87 12.99
N ARG A 66 18.54 -6.68 13.26
CA ARG A 66 17.70 -7.54 14.12
C ARG A 66 16.55 -8.14 13.34
#